data_AF-A0A937XDG5-F1
#
_entry.id   AF-A0A937XDG5-F1
#
_cell.length_a   1.000
_cell.length_b   1.000
_cell.length_c   1.000
_cell.angle_alpha   90.00
_cell.angle_beta   90.00
_cell.angle_gamma   90.00
#
_symmetry.space_group_name_H-M   'P 1'
#
loop_
_entity.id
_entity.type
_entity.pdbx_description
1 polymer ?
#
loop_
_entity_poly.entity_id
_entity_poly.type
_entity_poly.pdbx_seq_one_letter_code
_entity_poly.pdbx_strand_id
1 'polypeptide(L)'
;MTSDDRTQRATDRVVQRGQAVRGGPRVGAPSSSRRDSAPQPAVVRSPSVGDQSPDPHAVLRTLFGFPAFRPHQEEVVRAILDRRDAFVVMPTGGGKSLCYQLPSRILPGTCLVISP
;
A
#
# COMPACT_ATOMS: atom_id res chain seq x y z
N MET A 1 19.43 17.16 35.33
CA MET A 1 17.99 17.38 35.10
C MET A 1 17.81 17.57 33.60
N THR A 2 17.86 16.52 32.77
CA THR A 2 16.73 15.63 32.40
C THR A 2 15.52 16.46 32.00
N SER A 3 15.15 16.57 30.73
CA SER A 3 14.65 15.47 29.91
C SER A 3 14.56 15.92 28.45
N ASP A 4 15.20 15.25 27.49
CA ASP A 4 14.78 15.25 26.06
C ASP A 4 15.61 14.26 25.21
N ASP A 5 15.91 13.08 25.77
CA ASP A 5 16.70 12.03 25.10
C ASP A 5 15.98 10.68 25.12
N ARG A 6 14.69 10.67 24.71
CA ARG A 6 13.88 9.44 24.65
C ARG A 6 13.13 9.17 23.35
N THR A 7 13.20 10.06 22.37
CA THR A 7 12.43 9.90 21.12
C THR A 7 13.25 9.30 19.98
N GLN A 8 14.56 9.07 20.17
CA GLN A 8 15.48 8.62 19.11
C GLN A 8 15.84 7.11 19.13
N ARG A 9 15.13 6.27 19.89
CA ARG A 9 15.48 4.83 20.09
C ARG A 9 14.35 3.84 19.80
N ALA A 10 13.44 4.17 18.88
CA ALA A 10 12.30 3.30 18.55
C ALA A 10 12.23 2.85 17.07
N THR A 11 13.33 2.94 16.32
CA THR A 11 13.38 2.49 14.91
C THR A 11 14.23 1.25 14.68
N ASP A 12 14.60 0.53 15.74
CA ASP A 12 15.65 -0.49 15.66
C ASP A 12 15.23 -1.81 16.33
N ARG A 13 14.17 -2.47 15.82
CA ARG A 13 13.86 -3.92 16.06
C ARG A 13 12.50 -4.37 15.51
N VAL A 14 12.37 -4.66 14.22
CA VAL A 14 11.52 -5.80 13.75
C VAL A 14 12.11 -6.36 12.44
N VAL A 15 13.32 -6.90 12.52
CA VAL A 15 13.82 -7.92 11.58
C VAL A 15 14.22 -9.10 12.44
N GLN A 16 13.42 -10.17 12.44
CA GLN A 16 13.80 -11.55 12.83
C GLN A 16 12.58 -12.46 12.62
N ARG A 17 12.50 -13.17 11.49
CA ARG A 17 12.91 -14.59 11.31
C ARG A 17 12.19 -15.55 12.26
N GLY A 18 11.08 -16.13 11.80
CA GLY A 18 10.51 -17.36 12.33
C GLY A 18 10.89 -18.54 11.44
N GLN A 19 11.81 -19.39 11.93
CA GLN A 19 12.27 -20.61 11.27
C GLN A 19 11.25 -21.74 11.37
N ALA A 20 11.31 -22.62 10.36
CA ALA A 20 10.51 -23.81 10.18
C ALA A 20 10.73 -24.87 11.26
N VAL A 21 9.62 -25.49 11.71
CA VAL A 21 9.64 -26.74 12.49
C VAL A 21 9.19 -27.88 11.57
N ARG A 22 10.04 -28.91 11.48
CA ARG A 22 9.85 -30.13 10.69
C ARG A 22 9.00 -31.17 11.45
N GLY A 23 8.14 -31.87 10.71
CA GLY A 23 8.02 -33.34 10.80
C GLY A 23 6.90 -33.93 11.68
N GLY A 24 5.81 -34.37 11.04
CA GLY A 24 4.83 -35.33 11.59
C GLY A 24 4.27 -36.23 10.47
N PRO A 25 3.80 -37.46 10.76
CA PRO A 25 3.60 -38.52 9.77
C PRO A 25 2.39 -38.28 8.86
N ARG A 26 2.56 -38.59 7.57
CA ARG A 26 1.52 -38.47 6.52
C ARG A 26 0.49 -39.59 6.66
N VAL A 27 -0.73 -39.24 7.06
CA VAL A 27 -1.92 -40.10 6.95
C VAL A 27 -2.62 -39.79 5.63
N GLY A 28 -2.85 -40.82 4.81
CA GLY A 28 -3.34 -40.73 3.44
C GLY A 28 -4.75 -40.15 3.31
N ALA A 29 -4.95 -39.28 2.33
CA ALA A 29 -6.25 -38.76 1.92
C ALA A 29 -6.80 -39.58 0.73
N PRO A 30 -8.11 -39.85 0.68
CA PRO A 30 -8.74 -40.70 -0.34
C PRO A 30 -8.75 -40.04 -1.73
N SER A 31 -8.68 -40.90 -2.75
CA SER A 31 -8.74 -40.57 -4.17
C SER A 31 -10.16 -40.21 -4.64
N SER A 32 -10.17 -39.30 -5.63
CA SER A 32 -11.22 -39.04 -6.64
C SER A 32 -12.57 -38.50 -6.20
N SER A 33 -12.73 -37.19 -6.35
CA SER A 33 -13.93 -36.61 -6.98
C SER A 33 -13.55 -35.30 -7.66
N ARG A 34 -14.24 -35.00 -8.76
CA ARG A 34 -13.94 -33.99 -9.80
C ARG A 34 -13.35 -32.69 -9.23
N ARG A 35 -12.15 -32.34 -9.69
CA ARG A 35 -11.73 -30.94 -9.75
C ARG A 35 -12.57 -30.26 -10.83
N ASP A 36 -13.80 -29.87 -10.50
CA ASP A 36 -14.38 -28.72 -11.16
C ASP A 36 -13.39 -27.59 -10.91
N SER A 37 -12.64 -27.28 -11.95
CA SER A 37 -11.67 -26.20 -11.93
C SER A 37 -12.50 -24.95 -11.79
N ALA A 38 -12.64 -24.44 -10.55
CA ALA A 38 -13.22 -23.14 -10.32
C ALA A 38 -12.56 -22.16 -11.32
N PRO A 39 -13.35 -21.35 -12.05
CA PRO A 39 -12.78 -20.39 -12.98
C PRO A 39 -11.79 -19.55 -12.18
N GLN A 40 -10.50 -19.70 -12.50
CA GLN A 40 -9.48 -18.85 -11.91
C GLN A 40 -9.92 -17.43 -12.22
N PRO A 41 -10.02 -16.53 -11.22
CA PRO A 41 -10.36 -15.14 -11.50
C PRO A 41 -9.37 -14.67 -12.54
N ALA A 42 -9.90 -14.30 -13.71
CA ALA A 42 -9.08 -13.89 -14.84
C ALA A 42 -8.15 -12.79 -14.34
N VAL A 43 -6.85 -13.09 -14.27
CA VAL A 43 -5.83 -12.07 -14.03
C VAL A 43 -5.91 -11.14 -15.23
N VAL A 44 -6.67 -10.05 -15.09
CA VAL A 44 -6.69 -8.95 -16.05
C VAL A 44 -5.28 -8.42 -16.08
N ARG A 45 -4.51 -8.84 -17.09
CA ARG A 45 -3.19 -8.28 -17.35
C ARG A 45 -3.44 -6.83 -17.77
N SER A 46 -3.13 -5.90 -16.86
CA SER A 46 -3.20 -4.48 -17.15
C SER A 46 -2.34 -4.17 -18.38
N PRO A 47 -2.78 -3.26 -19.25
CA PRO A 47 -1.97 -2.82 -20.38
C PRO A 47 -0.64 -2.27 -19.84
N SER A 48 0.46 -2.72 -20.43
CA SER A 48 1.80 -2.17 -20.21
C SER A 48 1.84 -0.78 -20.85
N VAL A 49 1.25 0.21 -20.17
CA VAL A 49 1.30 1.61 -20.59
C VAL A 49 2.70 2.12 -20.29
N GLY A 50 3.42 2.52 -21.35
CA GLY A 50 4.76 3.07 -21.25
C GLY A 50 4.82 4.24 -20.27
N ASP A 51 5.80 4.12 -19.37
CA ASP A 51 6.53 5.04 -18.46
C ASP A 51 6.11 6.51 -18.21
N GLN A 52 4.99 7.00 -18.70
CA GLN A 52 4.57 8.40 -18.51
C GLN A 52 3.39 8.46 -17.54
N SER A 53 3.63 8.08 -16.27
CA SER A 53 2.66 8.36 -15.22
C SER A 53 2.59 9.88 -14.98
N PRO A 54 1.39 10.49 -14.98
CA PRO A 54 1.25 11.94 -14.82
C PRO A 54 1.89 12.45 -13.52
N ASP A 55 2.55 13.61 -13.60
CA ASP A 55 3.20 14.27 -12.46
C ASP A 55 2.18 14.52 -11.33
N PRO A 56 2.43 14.03 -10.10
CA PRO A 56 1.53 14.22 -8.97
C PRO A 56 1.26 15.70 -8.67
N HIS A 57 2.19 16.61 -8.92
CA HIS A 57 1.97 18.05 -8.74
C HIS A 57 1.00 18.62 -9.79
N ALA A 58 1.08 18.15 -11.02
CA ALA A 58 0.13 18.53 -12.06
C ALA A 58 -1.29 18.04 -11.74
N VAL A 59 -1.43 16.80 -11.28
CA VAL A 59 -2.72 16.23 -10.86
C VAL A 59 -3.29 16.98 -9.64
N LEU A 60 -2.43 17.30 -8.67
CA LEU A 60 -2.81 18.10 -7.50
C LEU A 60 -3.42 19.45 -7.89
N ARG A 61 -2.77 20.18 -8.81
CA ARG A 61 -3.26 21.48 -9.28
C ARG A 61 -4.52 21.36 -10.11
N THR A 62 -4.53 20.46 -11.09
CA THR A 62 -5.59 20.39 -12.11
C THR A 62 -6.88 19.75 -11.60
N LEU A 63 -6.79 18.72 -10.75
CA LEU A 63 -7.98 17.99 -10.28
C LEU A 63 -8.41 18.40 -8.87
N PHE A 64 -7.47 18.81 -8.02
CA PHE A 64 -7.76 19.14 -6.62
C PHE A 64 -7.66 20.64 -6.32
N GLY A 65 -7.14 21.45 -7.25
CA GLY A 65 -7.05 22.90 -7.09
C GLY A 65 -6.04 23.37 -6.04
N PHE A 66 -5.14 22.50 -5.57
CA PHE A 66 -4.15 22.86 -4.56
C PHE A 66 -2.82 23.27 -5.21
N PRO A 67 -2.19 24.39 -4.77
CA PRO A 67 -0.97 24.88 -5.38
C PRO A 67 0.26 24.03 -5.02
N ALA A 68 0.23 23.37 -3.86
CA ALA A 68 1.32 22.55 -3.32
C ALA A 68 0.79 21.54 -2.30
N PHE A 69 1.57 20.48 -2.07
CA PHE A 69 1.33 19.54 -0.99
C PHE A 69 1.49 20.20 0.38
N ARG A 70 0.68 19.77 1.35
CA ARG A 70 0.94 20.04 2.77
C ARG A 70 2.06 19.14 3.29
N PRO A 71 2.66 19.44 4.46
CA PRO A 71 3.71 18.61 5.03
C PRO A 71 3.34 17.12 5.05
N HIS A 72 4.32 16.27 4.74
CA HIS A 72 4.23 14.80 4.66
C HIS A 72 3.31 14.21 3.58
N GLN A 73 2.42 14.97 2.95
CA GLN A 73 1.51 14.42 1.93
C GLN A 73 2.28 13.87 0.71
N GLU A 74 3.27 14.62 0.23
CA GLU A 74 4.06 14.22 -0.94
C GLU A 74 4.83 12.92 -0.71
N GLU A 75 5.39 12.74 0.49
CA GLU A 75 6.11 11.53 0.87
C GLU A 75 5.18 10.30 0.85
N VAL A 76 3.97 10.44 1.41
CA VAL A 76 2.97 9.37 1.40
C VAL A 76 2.51 9.05 -0.02
N VAL A 77 2.21 10.09 -0.82
CA VAL A 77 1.80 9.92 -2.22
C VAL A 77 2.88 9.18 -3.01
N ARG A 78 4.15 9.60 -2.90
CA ARG A 78 5.28 8.95 -3.58
C ARG A 78 5.41 7.50 -3.14
N ALA A 79 5.31 7.20 -1.84
CA ALA A 79 5.33 5.81 -1.37
C ALA A 79 4.25 4.94 -2.04
N ILE A 80 3.02 5.46 -2.19
CA ILE A 80 1.93 4.74 -2.85
C ILE A 80 2.19 4.59 -4.36
N LEU A 81 2.70 5.63 -5.02
CA LEU A 81 3.08 5.59 -6.44
C LEU A 81 4.20 4.57 -6.70
N ASP A 82 5.16 4.45 -5.77
CA ASP A 82 6.23 3.45 -5.75
C ASP A 82 5.72 2.04 -5.41
N ARG A 83 4.41 1.85 -5.22
CA ARG A 83 3.77 0.58 -4.81
C ARG A 83 4.28 0.07 -3.46
N ARG A 84 4.60 0.97 -2.53
CA ARG A 84 4.97 0.64 -1.14
C ARG A 84 3.79 0.84 -0.19
N ASP A 85 3.72 -0.01 0.82
CA ASP A 85 2.76 0.14 1.91
C ASP A 85 3.09 1.37 2.76
N ALA A 86 2.06 2.09 3.19
CA ALA A 86 2.20 3.28 4.03
C ALA A 86 1.22 3.24 5.20
N PHE A 87 1.74 3.40 6.41
CA PHE A 87 0.94 3.63 7.61
C PHE A 87 1.01 5.12 7.97
N VAL A 88 -0.13 5.79 7.87
CA VAL A 88 -0.18 7.26 7.89
C VAL A 88 -0.91 7.75 9.14
N VAL A 89 -0.19 8.48 9.99
CA VAL A 89 -0.76 9.18 11.15
C VAL A 89 -0.72 10.68 10.87
N MET A 90 -1.88 11.29 10.71
CA MET A 90 -2.02 12.73 10.53
C MET A 90 -3.23 13.23 11.33
N PRO A 91 -3.23 14.47 11.82
CA PRO A 91 -4.37 15.04 12.53
C PRO A 91 -5.61 15.17 11.63
N THR A 92 -6.80 15.28 12.24
CA THR A 92 -8.02 15.68 11.53
C THR A 92 -7.78 17.00 10.79
N GLY A 93 -8.28 17.11 9.55
CA GLY A 93 -8.00 18.25 8.67
C GLY A 93 -6.60 18.26 8.03
N GLY A 94 -5.69 17.35 8.41
CA GLY A 94 -4.34 17.23 7.83
C GLY A 94 -4.30 16.79 6.37
N GLY A 95 -5.44 16.37 5.80
CA GLY A 95 -5.53 16.00 4.38
C GLY A 95 -5.09 14.58 4.06
N LYS A 96 -5.32 13.62 4.97
CA LYS A 96 -5.12 12.17 4.73
C LYS A 96 -5.83 11.68 3.48
N SER A 97 -7.04 12.19 3.22
CA SER A 97 -7.85 11.76 2.07
C SER A 97 -7.19 12.02 0.73
N LEU A 98 -6.50 13.15 0.60
CA LEU A 98 -5.73 13.46 -0.61
C LEU A 98 -4.65 12.40 -0.88
N CYS A 99 -4.07 11.81 0.17
CA CYS A 99 -2.94 10.88 0.06
C CYS A 99 -3.32 9.57 -0.62
N TYR A 100 -4.57 9.12 -0.56
CA TYR A 100 -5.05 7.96 -1.34
C TYR A 100 -5.83 8.37 -2.60
N GLN A 101 -6.50 9.52 -2.60
CA GLN A 101 -7.27 9.99 -3.75
C GLN A 101 -6.37 10.39 -4.93
N LEU A 102 -5.29 11.12 -4.68
CA LEU A 102 -4.39 11.57 -5.74
C LEU A 102 -3.72 10.40 -6.47
N PRO A 103 -3.08 9.42 -5.80
CA PRO A 103 -2.51 8.28 -6.51
C PRO A 103 -3.56 7.42 -7.21
N SER A 104 -4.81 7.36 -6.72
CA SER A 104 -5.91 6.66 -7.44
C SER A 104 -6.24 7.26 -8.80
N ARG A 105 -5.84 8.50 -9.08
CA ARG A 105 -6.00 9.15 -10.39
C ARG A 105 -4.82 8.92 -11.32
N ILE A 106 -3.67 8.52 -10.78
CA ILE A 106 -2.41 8.33 -11.51
C ILE A 106 -2.20 6.85 -11.84
N LEU A 107 -2.42 5.98 -10.85
CA LEU A 107 -2.20 4.56 -11.00
C LEU A 107 -3.33 3.91 -11.79
N PRO A 108 -3.01 2.95 -12.69
CA PRO A 108 -4.04 2.16 -13.33
C PRO A 108 -4.76 1.27 -12.30
N GLY A 109 -6.04 1.01 -12.55
CA GLY A 109 -6.89 0.15 -11.73
C GLY A 109 -7.89 0.92 -10.87
N THR A 110 -8.42 0.24 -9.85
CA THR A 110 -9.46 0.77 -8.95
C THR A 110 -8.90 0.95 -7.55
N CYS A 111 -9.09 2.11 -6.94
CA CYS A 111 -8.80 2.34 -5.53
C CYS A 111 -10.01 1.93 -4.67
N LEU A 112 -9.81 0.96 -3.77
CA LEU A 112 -10.79 0.56 -2.78
C LEU A 112 -10.55 1.31 -1.47
N VAL A 113 -11.54 2.07 -1.02
CA VAL A 113 -11.51 2.76 0.27
C VAL A 113 -12.55 2.11 1.18
N ILE A 114 -12.11 1.65 2.34
CA ILE A 114 -12.98 1.05 3.36
C ILE A 114 -13.16 2.09 4.48
N SER A 115 -14.40 2.54 4.69
CA SER A 115 -14.79 3.38 5.81
C SER A 115 -15.70 2.57 6.73
N PRO A 116 -15.51 2.62 8.07
CA PRO A 116 -16.50 2.14 9.03
C PRO A 116 -17.85 2.85 8.87
#